data_AF-A0A522E5X9-F1
#
_entry.id   AF-A0A522E5X9-F1
#
_cell.length_a   1.000
_cell.length_b   1.000
_cell.length_c   1.000
_cell.angle_alpha   90.00
_cell.angle_beta   90.00
_cell.angle_gamma   90.00
#
_symmetry.space_group_name_H-M   'P 1'
#
loop_
_entity.id
_entity.type
_entity.pdbx_description
1 polymer ?
#
loop_
_entity_poly.entity_id
_entity_poly.type
_entity_poly.pdbx_seq_one_letter_code
_entity_poly.pdbx_strand_id
1 'polypeptide(L)'
;MNCTQVQQVREFLDSKQAHYIYLAYSNAYCSEKIQGCEYALERTLIESVLVNIVHDDHTEVAMIIVPATRRIDLDSLKKIWGTSRIEFVGKQQAQQWFPEGEMDTLLPFQHFHPDMRVFYSHEILSFQDINFCIQNQANRIKMPLNDFIAVAEPMACIEVATIAKYKIQVTQVFPPDKLGALQQSGHCMLGFSLQNPSFTPIKLAGMAEWISRHFSECSVLIGDGIHRLTLEINGTPVQYAANRALRMGREIIDGDAGIFNRHQGECQFHVISTAELQKTERYHFYHQWLCRLFDENEKFNASVRLFAQGFVGNRFQQNPERLDYCRRLSCNYLLEEMAITVLLIQQGVLVFVYPGALTIMEELCQGQHPGAPQEFNRLVSVNLRLKRR
;
A
#
# COMPACT_ATOMS: atom_id res chain seq x y z
N MET A 1 17.29 -36.64 -13.59
CA MET A 1 16.14 -35.72 -13.73
C MET A 1 16.56 -34.43 -13.06
N ASN A 2 16.57 -33.30 -13.78
CA ASN A 2 16.92 -32.02 -13.14
C ASN A 2 15.83 -31.68 -12.11
N CYS A 3 16.23 -31.59 -10.85
CA CYS A 3 15.39 -31.16 -9.74
C CYS A 3 15.03 -29.69 -9.96
N THR A 4 13.75 -29.33 -9.90
CA THR A 4 13.32 -27.93 -10.06
C THR A 4 13.84 -27.09 -8.89
N GLN A 5 14.07 -25.78 -9.08
CA GLN A 5 14.51 -24.89 -8.00
C GLN A 5 13.56 -24.92 -6.79
N VAL A 6 12.26 -25.05 -7.06
CA VAL A 6 11.23 -25.26 -6.02
C VAL A 6 11.54 -26.48 -5.16
N GLN A 7 11.85 -27.62 -5.80
CA GLN A 7 12.13 -28.85 -5.09
C GLN A 7 13.46 -28.78 -4.31
N GLN A 8 14.50 -28.18 -4.89
CA GLN A 8 15.78 -27.97 -4.20
C GLN A 8 15.63 -27.12 -2.93
N VAL A 9 14.86 -26.02 -2.99
CA VAL A 9 14.60 -25.18 -1.81
C VAL A 9 13.85 -25.97 -0.74
N ARG A 10 12.84 -26.74 -1.12
CA ARG A 10 12.06 -27.54 -0.18
C ARG A 10 12.90 -28.63 0.48
N GLU A 11 13.68 -29.38 -0.29
CA GLU A 11 14.60 -30.40 0.24
C GLU A 11 15.61 -29.78 1.21
N PHE A 12 16.15 -28.59 0.89
CA PHE A 12 17.03 -27.85 1.78
C PHE A 12 16.33 -27.46 3.10
N LEU A 13 15.14 -26.85 3.03
CA LEU A 13 14.36 -26.45 4.21
C LEU A 13 13.94 -27.66 5.07
N ASP A 14 13.52 -28.75 4.43
CA ASP A 14 13.16 -30.01 5.09
C ASP A 14 14.38 -30.62 5.81
N SER A 15 15.56 -30.57 5.18
CA SER A 15 16.82 -31.04 5.79
C SER A 15 17.24 -30.24 7.03
N LYS A 16 16.83 -28.97 7.10
CA LYS A 16 17.04 -28.07 8.23
C LYS A 16 15.90 -28.12 9.25
N GLN A 17 14.87 -28.94 9.02
CA GLN A 17 13.67 -29.06 9.86
C GLN A 17 12.95 -27.72 10.08
N ALA A 18 12.99 -26.84 9.08
CA ALA A 18 12.36 -25.54 9.14
C ALA A 18 10.84 -25.64 8.96
N HIS A 19 10.08 -24.84 9.70
CA HIS A 19 8.63 -24.74 9.47
C HIS A 19 8.38 -23.76 8.33
N TYR A 20 7.74 -24.23 7.26
CA TYR A 20 7.38 -23.38 6.14
C TYR A 20 6.09 -23.85 5.45
N ILE A 21 5.48 -22.92 4.72
CA ILE A 21 4.35 -23.16 3.82
C ILE A 21 4.79 -22.80 2.41
N TYR A 22 4.57 -23.72 1.48
CA TYR A 22 4.73 -23.48 0.06
C TYR A 22 3.41 -23.00 -0.54
N LEU A 23 3.45 -21.83 -1.20
CA LEU A 23 2.32 -21.23 -1.88
C LEU A 23 2.61 -21.19 -3.38
N ALA A 24 1.71 -21.76 -4.18
CA ALA A 24 1.80 -21.76 -5.63
C ALA A 24 0.50 -21.20 -6.23
N TYR A 25 0.66 -20.22 -7.12
CA TYR A 25 -0.44 -19.61 -7.87
C TYR A 25 -0.34 -20.02 -9.34
N SER A 26 -1.47 -20.31 -9.97
CA SER A 26 -1.45 -20.63 -11.40
C SER A 26 -1.40 -19.34 -12.24
N ASN A 27 -0.68 -19.35 -13.37
CA ASN A 27 -0.60 -18.20 -14.28
C ASN A 27 -1.96 -17.73 -14.85
N ALA A 28 -2.97 -18.62 -14.86
CA ALA A 28 -4.32 -18.30 -15.34
C ALA A 28 -5.21 -17.64 -14.26
N TYR A 29 -4.72 -17.50 -13.03
CA TYR A 29 -5.52 -16.99 -11.91
C TYR A 29 -5.45 -15.47 -11.85
N CYS A 30 -6.34 -14.83 -12.60
CA CYS A 30 -6.75 -13.46 -12.36
C CYS A 30 -8.09 -13.51 -11.63
N SER A 31 -8.10 -13.42 -10.30
CA SER A 31 -9.34 -13.19 -9.57
C SER A 31 -9.09 -12.38 -8.30
N GLU A 32 -10.00 -11.42 -8.06
CA GLU A 32 -10.05 -10.51 -6.91
C GLU A 32 -9.93 -11.22 -5.53
N LYS A 33 -10.17 -12.54 -5.49
CA LYS A 33 -10.02 -13.39 -4.29
C LYS A 33 -8.56 -13.57 -3.86
N ILE A 34 -7.59 -13.52 -4.78
CA ILE A 34 -6.16 -13.61 -4.44
C ILE A 34 -5.57 -12.23 -4.16
N GLN A 35 -6.15 -11.14 -4.69
CA GLN A 35 -5.63 -9.79 -4.44
C GLN A 35 -5.50 -9.49 -2.94
N GLY A 36 -6.41 -10.00 -2.10
CA GLY A 36 -6.28 -9.89 -0.64
C GLY A 36 -5.13 -10.73 -0.06
N CYS A 37 -4.93 -11.96 -0.56
CA CYS A 37 -3.81 -12.82 -0.15
C CYS A 37 -2.45 -12.27 -0.62
N GLU A 38 -2.34 -11.84 -1.88
CA GLU A 38 -1.15 -11.19 -2.43
C GLU A 38 -0.83 -9.90 -1.68
N TYR A 39 -1.84 -9.08 -1.40
CA TYR A 39 -1.68 -7.88 -0.58
C TYR A 39 -1.13 -8.22 0.81
N ALA A 40 -1.69 -9.24 1.49
CA ALA A 40 -1.22 -9.65 2.79
C ALA A 40 0.23 -10.17 2.75
N LEU A 41 0.61 -10.90 1.69
CA LEU A 41 1.97 -11.39 1.50
C LEU A 41 2.96 -10.26 1.16
N GLU A 42 2.55 -9.21 0.46
CA GLU A 42 3.42 -8.07 0.18
C GLU A 42 3.93 -7.37 1.45
N ARG A 43 3.20 -7.46 2.57
CA ARG A 43 3.57 -6.84 3.86
C ARG A 43 4.86 -7.41 4.46
N THR A 44 5.03 -8.72 4.32
CA THR A 44 6.15 -9.46 4.90
C THR A 44 7.07 -10.06 3.84
N LEU A 45 6.90 -9.63 2.59
CA LEU A 45 7.76 -10.02 1.49
C LEU A 45 9.15 -9.44 1.73
N ILE A 46 10.17 -10.30 1.69
CA ILE A 46 11.57 -9.92 1.71
C ILE A 46 12.18 -10.12 0.31
N GLU A 47 13.24 -9.36 0.04
CA GLU A 47 14.02 -9.47 -1.18
C GLU A 47 15.51 -9.54 -0.86
N SER A 48 16.23 -10.29 -1.69
CA SER A 48 17.69 -10.39 -1.67
C SER A 48 18.29 -9.33 -2.57
N VAL A 49 19.02 -8.37 -2.00
CA VAL A 49 19.67 -7.29 -2.74
C VAL A 49 21.17 -7.55 -2.80
N LEU A 50 21.71 -7.59 -4.01
CA LEU A 50 23.14 -7.77 -4.23
C LEU A 50 23.86 -6.43 -4.36
N VAL A 51 24.98 -6.30 -3.65
CA VAL A 51 25.88 -5.15 -3.71
C VAL A 51 27.31 -5.58 -3.96
N ASN A 52 28.00 -4.83 -4.81
CA ASN A 52 29.45 -4.91 -5.00
C ASN A 52 30.12 -3.98 -3.97
N ILE A 53 31.01 -4.55 -3.17
CA ILE A 53 31.93 -3.85 -2.29
C ILE A 53 33.27 -3.78 -3.03
N VAL A 54 33.62 -2.58 -3.50
CA VAL A 54 34.84 -2.40 -4.28
C VAL A 54 35.98 -2.04 -3.34
N HIS A 55 36.96 -2.93 -3.26
CA HIS A 55 38.24 -2.72 -2.59
C HIS A 55 39.31 -2.34 -3.63
N ASP A 56 40.48 -1.92 -3.17
CA ASP A 56 41.57 -1.50 -4.07
C ASP A 56 42.05 -2.66 -4.98
N ASP A 57 42.06 -3.89 -4.46
CA ASP A 57 42.61 -5.06 -5.15
C ASP A 57 41.56 -6.05 -5.69
N HIS A 58 40.32 -6.00 -5.18
CA HIS A 58 39.27 -6.94 -5.53
C HIS A 58 37.87 -6.35 -5.33
N THR A 59 36.86 -7.01 -5.91
CA THR A 59 35.45 -6.70 -5.64
C THR A 59 34.82 -7.88 -4.95
N GLU A 60 34.17 -7.62 -3.83
CA GLU A 60 33.40 -8.61 -3.09
C GLU A 60 31.91 -8.40 -3.32
N VAL A 61 31.15 -9.49 -3.37
CA VAL A 61 29.69 -9.45 -3.51
C VAL A 61 29.06 -9.82 -2.18
N ALA A 62 28.16 -8.97 -1.70
CA ALA A 62 27.35 -9.24 -0.53
C ALA A 62 25.86 -9.26 -0.90
N MET A 63 25.12 -10.14 -0.23
CA MET A 63 23.66 -10.21 -0.29
C MET A 63 23.09 -9.58 0.98
N ILE A 64 22.12 -8.69 0.82
CA ILE A 64 21.42 -8.06 1.94
C ILE A 64 19.93 -8.32 1.79
N ILE A 65 19.35 -8.96 2.80
CA ILE A 65 17.92 -9.24 2.88
C ILE A 65 17.19 -8.04 3.46
N VAL A 66 16.21 -7.52 2.72
CA VAL A 66 15.43 -6.33 3.11
C VAL A 66 13.94 -6.54 2.87
N PRO A 67 13.04 -5.78 3.54
CA PRO A 67 11.64 -5.73 3.16
C PRO A 67 11.49 -5.29 1.70
N ALA A 68 10.65 -5.99 0.94
CA ALA A 68 10.39 -5.70 -0.48
C ALA A 68 9.76 -4.32 -0.71
N THR A 69 9.20 -3.70 0.32
CA THR A 69 8.67 -2.34 0.28
C THR A 69 9.77 -1.26 0.30
N ARG A 70 11.03 -1.65 0.56
CA ARG A 70 12.15 -0.75 0.85
C ARG A 70 13.35 -1.02 -0.07
N ARG A 71 14.17 0.00 -0.25
CA ARG A 71 15.44 -0.06 -0.97
C ARG A 71 16.55 0.42 -0.06
N ILE A 72 17.68 -0.28 -0.09
CA ILE A 72 18.88 0.07 0.67
C ILE A 72 19.41 1.45 0.25
N ASP A 73 19.74 2.29 1.22
CA ASP A 73 20.56 3.47 1.01
C ASP A 73 22.04 3.09 1.01
N LEU A 74 22.67 3.14 -0.16
CA LEU A 74 24.07 2.76 -0.33
C LEU A 74 25.02 3.69 0.44
N ASP A 75 24.65 4.94 0.69
CA ASP A 75 25.51 5.86 1.45
C ASP A 75 25.51 5.52 2.94
N SER A 76 24.39 5.05 3.49
CA SER A 76 24.36 4.45 4.82
C SER A 76 25.22 3.20 4.89
N LEU A 77 25.16 2.35 3.86
CA LEU A 77 25.91 1.10 3.84
C LEU A 77 27.43 1.33 3.76
N LYS A 78 27.88 2.32 2.98
CA LYS A 78 29.29 2.74 2.92
C LYS A 78 29.85 3.12 4.28
N LYS A 79 29.05 3.84 5.08
CA LYS A 79 29.41 4.22 6.46
C LYS A 79 29.55 3.01 7.38
N ILE A 80 28.62 2.05 7.29
CA ILE A 80 28.63 0.83 8.12
C ILE A 80 29.87 -0.02 7.84
N TRP A 81 30.22 -0.19 6.57
CA TRP A 81 31.34 -1.05 6.18
C TRP A 81 32.67 -0.30 6.00
N GLY A 82 32.71 1.01 6.24
CA GLY A 82 33.95 1.81 6.15
C GLY A 82 34.58 1.81 4.75
N THR A 83 33.78 1.70 3.70
CA THR A 83 34.24 1.63 2.29
C THR A 83 33.84 2.88 1.52
N SER A 84 34.70 3.30 0.59
CA SER A 84 34.45 4.45 -0.28
C SER A 84 33.47 4.15 -1.42
N ARG A 85 33.36 2.87 -1.82
CA ARG A 85 32.61 2.50 -3.03
C ARG A 85 31.81 1.20 -2.84
N ILE A 86 30.50 1.39 -2.82
CA ILE A 86 29.50 0.32 -2.88
C ILE A 86 28.56 0.64 -4.04
N GLU A 87 28.25 -0.36 -4.85
CA GLU A 87 27.33 -0.26 -5.99
C GLU A 87 26.35 -1.42 -5.98
N PHE A 88 25.14 -1.21 -6.51
CA PHE A 88 24.25 -2.35 -6.77
C PHE A 88 24.86 -3.23 -7.85
N VAL A 89 24.75 -4.55 -7.68
CA VAL A 89 25.08 -5.49 -8.76
C VAL A 89 24.12 -5.26 -9.93
N GLY A 90 24.66 -5.10 -11.13
CA GLY A 90 23.87 -4.95 -12.35
C GLY A 90 23.19 -6.26 -12.77
N LYS A 91 22.03 -6.16 -13.43
CA LYS A 91 21.26 -7.35 -13.86
C LYS A 91 22.07 -8.36 -14.67
N GLN A 92 22.93 -7.89 -15.58
CA GLN A 92 23.78 -8.78 -16.40
C GLN A 92 24.77 -9.58 -15.56
N GLN A 93 25.39 -8.96 -14.55
CA GLN A 93 26.30 -9.63 -13.64
C GLN A 93 25.56 -10.66 -12.79
N ALA A 94 24.40 -10.29 -12.25
CA ALA A 94 23.57 -11.21 -11.47
C ALA A 94 23.04 -12.40 -12.28
N GLN A 95 22.69 -12.20 -13.56
CA GLN A 95 22.27 -13.29 -14.45
C GLN A 95 23.36 -14.34 -14.70
N GLN A 96 24.64 -14.00 -14.53
CA GLN A 96 25.73 -14.98 -14.62
C GLN A 96 25.72 -15.95 -13.42
N TRP A 97 25.25 -15.48 -12.26
CA TRP A 97 25.08 -16.31 -11.08
C TRP A 97 23.70 -17.00 -11.06
N PHE A 98 22.70 -16.40 -11.72
CA PHE A 98 21.30 -16.87 -11.73
C PHE A 98 20.71 -16.94 -13.14
N PRO A 99 21.19 -17.84 -14.01
CA PRO A 99 20.79 -17.87 -15.42
C PRO A 99 19.33 -18.30 -15.64
N GLU A 100 18.75 -19.08 -14.71
CA GLU A 100 17.40 -19.65 -14.85
C GLU A 100 16.32 -18.94 -14.01
N GLY A 101 16.69 -17.97 -13.16
CA GLY A 101 15.78 -17.30 -12.21
C GLY A 101 15.43 -15.86 -12.60
N GLU A 102 14.28 -15.37 -12.13
CA GLU A 102 14.01 -13.94 -12.12
C GLU A 102 14.93 -13.25 -11.09
N MET A 103 15.35 -12.01 -11.37
CA MET A 103 16.21 -11.26 -10.43
C MET A 103 15.60 -11.14 -9.02
N ASP A 104 14.28 -11.09 -8.95
CA ASP A 104 13.51 -10.93 -7.71
C ASP A 104 13.27 -12.28 -7.00
N THR A 105 13.83 -13.39 -7.51
CA THR A 105 13.73 -14.74 -6.92
C THR A 105 15.08 -15.27 -6.45
N LEU A 106 16.04 -14.36 -6.22
CA LEU A 106 17.32 -14.67 -5.63
C LEU A 106 17.11 -15.22 -4.20
N LEU A 107 17.56 -16.45 -3.99
CA LEU A 107 17.27 -17.20 -2.77
C LEU A 107 18.02 -16.58 -1.58
N PRO A 108 17.33 -16.33 -0.46
CA PRO A 108 17.89 -15.61 0.69
C PRO A 108 18.74 -16.49 1.61
N PHE A 109 19.42 -17.52 1.08
CA PHE A 109 20.18 -18.49 1.87
C PHE A 109 21.61 -18.64 1.32
N GLN A 110 22.59 -18.54 2.21
CA GLN A 110 24.01 -18.73 1.85
C GLN A 110 24.27 -20.11 1.24
N HIS A 111 23.48 -21.13 1.58
CA HIS A 111 23.58 -22.48 1.00
C HIS A 111 23.58 -22.49 -0.55
N PHE A 112 22.80 -21.61 -1.17
CA PHE A 112 22.73 -21.52 -2.64
C PHE A 112 23.81 -20.60 -3.22
N HIS A 113 24.54 -19.87 -2.37
CA HIS A 113 25.52 -18.84 -2.73
C HIS A 113 26.72 -18.88 -1.77
N PRO A 114 27.52 -19.97 -1.76
CA PRO A 114 28.51 -20.22 -0.71
C PRO A 114 29.59 -19.12 -0.61
N ASP A 115 29.93 -18.49 -1.74
CA ASP A 115 30.94 -17.43 -1.82
C ASP A 115 30.39 -16.02 -1.50
N MET A 116 29.10 -15.89 -1.18
CA MET A 116 28.46 -14.60 -0.89
C MET A 116 28.17 -14.47 0.59
N ARG A 117 28.62 -13.36 1.19
CA ARG A 117 28.22 -13.00 2.55
C ARG A 117 26.76 -12.55 2.56
N VAL A 118 25.96 -13.16 3.43
CA VAL A 118 24.54 -12.82 3.60
C VAL A 118 24.35 -11.98 4.86
N PHE A 119 23.73 -10.82 4.71
CA PHE A 119 23.31 -9.93 5.78
C PHE A 119 21.80 -9.74 5.72
N TYR A 120 21.20 -9.23 6.79
CA TYR A 120 19.83 -8.75 6.74
C TYR A 120 19.70 -7.38 7.41
N SER A 121 18.81 -6.55 6.89
CA SER A 121 18.49 -5.26 7.51
C SER A 121 17.72 -5.48 8.81
N HIS A 122 18.03 -4.70 9.84
CA HIS A 122 17.33 -4.72 11.13
C HIS A 122 15.80 -4.66 11.00
N GLU A 123 15.30 -4.02 9.94
CA GLU A 123 13.88 -3.86 9.67
C GLU A 123 13.08 -5.17 9.59
N ILE A 124 13.70 -6.27 9.13
CA ILE A 124 12.97 -7.54 9.02
C ILE A 124 12.63 -8.13 10.40
N LEU A 125 13.32 -7.70 11.47
CA LEU A 125 13.05 -8.14 12.83
C LEU A 125 11.70 -7.69 13.37
N SER A 126 11.03 -6.75 12.68
CA SER A 126 9.65 -6.36 13.00
C SER A 126 8.61 -7.36 12.49
N PHE A 127 9.00 -8.35 11.69
CA PHE A 127 8.11 -9.35 11.12
C PHE A 127 8.00 -10.60 12.00
N GLN A 128 6.79 -11.11 12.19
CA GLN A 128 6.57 -12.42 12.82
C GLN A 128 6.82 -13.56 11.81
N ASP A 129 6.25 -13.42 10.62
CA ASP A 129 6.46 -14.29 9.48
C ASP A 129 7.10 -13.48 8.35
N ILE A 130 7.90 -14.14 7.52
CA ILE A 130 8.39 -13.58 6.25
C ILE A 130 7.90 -14.43 5.08
N ASN A 131 7.97 -13.87 3.87
CA ASN A 131 7.88 -14.66 2.66
C ASN A 131 8.84 -14.17 1.58
N PHE A 132 9.20 -15.05 0.65
CA PHE A 132 10.06 -14.74 -0.50
C PHE A 132 9.65 -15.56 -1.72
N CYS A 133 9.93 -15.03 -2.91
CA CYS A 133 9.65 -15.70 -4.17
C CYS A 133 10.75 -16.72 -4.49
N ILE A 134 10.37 -17.85 -5.08
CA ILE A 134 11.28 -18.87 -5.60
C ILE A 134 10.96 -19.11 -7.07
N GLN A 135 11.96 -19.19 -7.94
CA GLN A 135 11.83 -19.37 -9.40
C GLN A 135 11.11 -18.25 -10.17
N ASN A 136 9.94 -17.80 -9.71
CA ASN A 136 9.15 -16.69 -10.26
C ASN A 136 8.20 -16.13 -9.18
N GLN A 137 7.45 -15.08 -9.51
CA GLN A 137 6.50 -14.45 -8.58
C GLN A 137 5.30 -15.32 -8.15
N ALA A 138 5.02 -16.40 -8.90
CA ALA A 138 3.89 -17.28 -8.66
C ALA A 138 4.18 -18.37 -7.61
N ASN A 139 5.44 -18.59 -7.25
CA ASN A 139 5.85 -19.58 -6.26
C ASN A 139 6.54 -18.90 -5.09
N ARG A 140 6.05 -19.15 -3.87
CA ARG A 140 6.51 -18.48 -2.65
C ARG A 140 6.70 -19.45 -1.51
N ILE A 141 7.65 -19.13 -0.64
CA ILE A 141 7.80 -19.73 0.67
C ILE A 141 7.38 -18.69 1.71
N LYS A 142 6.46 -19.07 2.61
CA LYS A 142 6.15 -18.32 3.83
C LYS A 142 6.67 -19.11 5.02
N MET A 143 7.38 -18.47 5.95
CA MET A 143 7.92 -19.13 7.15
C MET A 143 8.05 -18.14 8.32
N PRO A 144 8.09 -18.63 9.58
CA PRO A 144 8.42 -17.81 10.73
C PRO A 144 9.80 -17.16 10.57
N LEU A 145 9.95 -15.91 11.03
CA LEU A 145 11.22 -15.19 10.94
C LEU A 145 12.37 -15.94 11.65
N ASN A 146 12.09 -16.53 12.82
CA ASN A 146 13.13 -17.23 13.60
C ASN A 146 13.68 -18.44 12.85
N ASP A 147 12.82 -19.21 12.19
CA ASP A 147 13.22 -20.34 11.36
C ASP A 147 14.02 -19.85 10.16
N PHE A 148 13.62 -18.73 9.55
CA PHE A 148 14.36 -18.14 8.45
C PHE A 148 15.78 -17.77 8.88
N ILE A 149 15.96 -17.08 10.01
CA ILE A 149 17.28 -16.68 10.50
C ILE A 149 18.14 -17.92 10.83
N ALA A 150 17.55 -18.96 11.42
CA ALA A 150 18.24 -20.21 11.73
C ALA A 150 18.73 -20.95 10.47
N VAL A 151 17.95 -20.92 9.38
CA VAL A 151 18.28 -21.58 8.11
C VAL A 151 19.21 -20.75 7.24
N ALA A 152 19.00 -19.43 7.19
CA ALA A 152 19.78 -18.52 6.36
C ALA A 152 21.21 -18.34 6.84
N GLU A 153 21.46 -18.63 8.13
CA GLU A 153 22.77 -18.53 8.78
C GLU A 153 23.48 -17.20 8.42
N PRO A 154 22.80 -16.04 8.55
CA PRO A 154 23.34 -14.77 8.10
C PRO A 154 24.57 -14.37 8.92
N MET A 155 25.53 -13.69 8.28
CA MET A 155 26.72 -13.20 8.95
C MET A 155 26.38 -12.19 10.06
N ALA A 156 25.46 -11.26 9.78
CA ALA A 156 25.01 -10.28 10.77
C ALA A 156 23.68 -9.61 10.40
N CYS A 157 22.99 -9.11 11.43
CA CYS A 157 22.01 -8.04 11.31
C CYS A 157 22.72 -6.71 11.11
N ILE A 158 22.28 -5.89 10.17
CA ILE A 158 22.84 -4.55 9.94
C ILE A 158 21.77 -3.46 10.08
N GLU A 159 22.11 -2.39 10.80
CA GLU A 159 21.30 -1.17 10.88
C GLU A 159 21.55 -0.27 9.67
N VAL A 160 21.14 -0.76 8.50
CA VAL A 160 21.24 0.00 7.25
C VAL A 160 20.00 0.85 7.04
N ALA A 161 20.18 2.14 6.74
CA ALA A 161 19.08 2.98 6.35
C ALA A 161 18.44 2.47 5.06
N THR A 162 17.12 2.54 4.99
CA THR A 162 16.36 2.22 3.79
C THR A 162 15.44 3.38 3.41
N ILE A 163 15.03 3.40 2.14
CA ILE A 163 14.06 4.35 1.61
C ILE A 163 12.89 3.62 0.94
N ALA A 164 11.70 4.21 0.96
CA ALA A 164 10.55 3.62 0.26
C ALA A 164 10.80 3.54 -1.25
N LYS A 165 10.39 2.43 -1.88
CA LYS A 165 10.56 2.22 -3.33
C LYS A 165 9.70 3.13 -4.21
N TYR A 166 8.65 3.73 -3.65
CA TYR A 166 7.86 4.75 -4.33
C TYR A 166 8.13 6.13 -3.73
N LYS A 167 8.48 7.07 -4.60
CA LYS A 167 8.51 8.49 -4.28
C LYS A 167 7.12 9.08 -4.55
N ILE A 168 6.66 9.89 -3.62
CA ILE A 168 5.41 10.65 -3.74
C ILE A 168 5.71 12.06 -4.22
N GLN A 169 4.87 12.56 -5.12
CA GLN A 169 4.90 13.93 -5.61
C GLN A 169 3.50 14.52 -5.49
N VAL A 170 3.40 15.75 -4.99
CA VAL A 170 2.17 16.53 -5.10
C VAL A 170 2.02 16.97 -6.54
N THR A 171 0.93 16.58 -7.20
CA THR A 171 0.64 17.01 -8.58
C THR A 171 -0.19 18.27 -8.61
N GLN A 172 -1.19 18.36 -7.75
CA GLN A 172 -2.13 19.47 -7.69
C GLN A 172 -2.61 19.67 -6.25
N VAL A 173 -2.97 20.90 -5.93
CA VAL A 173 -3.58 21.30 -4.66
C VAL A 173 -4.80 22.15 -4.98
N PHE A 174 -5.90 21.86 -4.31
CA PHE A 174 -7.16 22.57 -4.47
C PHE A 174 -7.68 23.07 -3.11
N PRO A 175 -8.13 24.33 -3.02
CA PRO A 175 -7.97 25.37 -4.05
C PRO A 175 -6.49 25.81 -4.19
N PRO A 176 -6.03 26.29 -5.37
CA PRO A 176 -4.60 26.54 -5.64
C PRO A 176 -3.95 27.62 -4.74
N ASP A 177 -4.73 28.59 -4.29
CA ASP A 177 -4.33 29.66 -3.38
C ASP A 177 -4.01 29.17 -1.96
N LYS A 178 -4.43 27.95 -1.59
CA LYS A 178 -4.15 27.34 -0.29
C LYS A 178 -2.90 26.45 -0.27
N LEU A 179 -2.03 26.50 -1.28
CA LEU A 179 -0.77 25.74 -1.29
C LEU A 179 0.07 26.00 -0.03
N GLY A 180 0.10 27.23 0.47
CA GLY A 180 0.82 27.59 1.70
C GLY A 180 0.23 26.97 2.98
N ALA A 181 -1.08 26.66 2.99
CA ALA A 181 -1.73 26.01 4.14
C ALA A 181 -1.25 24.56 4.35
N LEU A 182 -0.72 23.92 3.29
CA LEU A 182 -0.12 22.59 3.33
C LEU A 182 1.15 22.57 4.20
N GLN A 183 1.91 23.68 4.24
CA GLN A 183 3.12 23.82 5.05
C GLN A 183 2.84 24.20 6.52
N GLN A 184 1.64 24.71 6.80
CA GLN A 184 1.25 25.21 8.13
C GLN A 184 0.38 24.20 8.90
N SER A 185 -0.23 23.24 8.21
CA SER A 185 -1.10 22.25 8.83
C SER A 185 -0.26 21.09 9.38
N GLY A 186 -0.33 20.85 10.68
CA GLY A 186 0.33 19.69 11.31
C GLY A 186 -0.38 18.36 11.07
N HIS A 187 -1.64 18.37 10.60
CA HIS A 187 -2.50 17.19 10.53
C HIS A 187 -3.17 17.05 9.15
N CYS A 188 -2.96 15.91 8.50
CA CYS A 188 -3.68 15.53 7.29
C CYS A 188 -4.63 14.34 7.50
N MET A 189 -5.52 14.09 6.54
CA MET A 189 -6.25 12.83 6.42
C MET A 189 -5.90 12.14 5.10
N LEU A 190 -5.69 10.83 5.15
CA LEU A 190 -5.49 9.96 3.98
C LEU A 190 -6.74 9.12 3.77
N GLY A 191 -7.45 9.33 2.66
CA GLY A 191 -8.59 8.47 2.28
C GLY A 191 -8.09 7.13 1.75
N PHE A 192 -8.21 6.05 2.53
CA PHE A 192 -7.75 4.71 2.15
C PHE A 192 -8.89 3.91 1.53
N SER A 193 -8.85 3.75 0.21
CA SER A 193 -9.83 2.97 -0.54
C SER A 193 -9.40 1.50 -0.64
N LEU A 194 -10.20 0.60 -0.07
CA LEU A 194 -9.92 -0.84 -0.09
C LEU A 194 -9.87 -1.38 -1.54
N GLN A 195 -8.93 -2.30 -1.80
CA GLN A 195 -8.67 -2.89 -3.13
C GLN A 195 -8.25 -1.90 -4.22
N ASN A 196 -8.02 -0.63 -3.90
CA ASN A 196 -7.45 0.31 -4.85
C ASN A 196 -5.95 -0.01 -5.07
N PRO A 197 -5.50 -0.26 -6.31
CA PRO A 197 -4.11 -0.62 -6.63
C PRO A 197 -3.05 0.43 -6.24
N SER A 198 -3.46 1.65 -5.89
CA SER A 198 -2.56 2.69 -5.38
C SER A 198 -2.16 2.47 -3.92
N PHE A 199 -2.88 1.60 -3.19
CA PHE A 199 -2.69 1.36 -1.77
C PHE A 199 -1.99 0.03 -1.46
N THR A 200 -1.34 -0.63 -2.42
CA THR A 200 -0.53 -1.83 -2.11
C THR A 200 0.56 -1.51 -1.08
N PRO A 201 1.01 -2.46 -0.23
CA PRO A 201 1.98 -2.20 0.85
C PRO A 201 3.24 -1.44 0.39
N ILE A 202 3.80 -1.78 -0.77
CA ILE A 202 4.97 -1.11 -1.34
C ILE A 202 4.72 0.37 -1.68
N LYS A 203 3.50 0.72 -2.09
CA LYS A 203 3.08 2.09 -2.43
C LYS A 203 2.66 2.86 -1.19
N LEU A 204 1.96 2.20 -0.27
CA LEU A 204 1.58 2.74 1.03
C LEU A 204 2.81 3.15 1.85
N ALA A 205 3.89 2.35 1.82
CA ALA A 205 5.15 2.71 2.44
C ALA A 205 5.74 4.03 1.89
N GLY A 206 5.58 4.29 0.59
CA GLY A 206 5.95 5.57 -0.02
C GLY A 206 5.07 6.72 0.48
N MET A 207 3.75 6.49 0.58
CA MET A 207 2.80 7.48 1.10
C MET A 207 3.05 7.81 2.57
N ALA A 208 3.25 6.81 3.43
CA ALA A 208 3.57 7.01 4.84
C ALA A 208 4.91 7.75 5.03
N GLU A 209 5.95 7.40 4.25
CA GLU A 209 7.24 8.11 4.27
C GLU A 209 7.12 9.56 3.81
N TRP A 210 6.25 9.85 2.83
CA TRP A 210 6.02 11.23 2.41
C TRP A 210 5.21 12.00 3.46
N ILE A 211 4.10 11.44 3.95
CA ILE A 211 3.24 12.06 4.96
C ILE A 211 4.05 12.41 6.21
N SER A 212 4.86 11.48 6.71
CA SER A 212 5.67 11.70 7.93
C SER A 212 6.71 12.80 7.83
N ARG A 213 7.08 13.21 6.61
CA ARG A 213 8.00 14.33 6.38
C ARG A 213 7.30 15.68 6.27
N HIS A 214 5.97 15.70 6.14
CA HIS A 214 5.18 16.91 5.89
C HIS A 214 4.16 17.21 6.99
N PHE A 215 3.76 16.21 7.77
CA PHE A 215 2.74 16.31 8.81
C PHE A 215 3.22 15.63 10.09
N SER A 216 2.88 16.19 11.25
CA SER A 216 3.12 15.57 12.56
C SER A 216 2.03 14.57 12.94
N GLU A 217 0.85 14.66 12.32
CA GLU A 217 -0.26 13.75 12.51
C GLU A 217 -0.96 13.38 11.19
N CYS A 218 -1.49 12.17 11.09
CA CYS A 218 -2.28 11.73 9.95
C CYS A 218 -3.45 10.84 10.39
N SER A 219 -4.67 11.20 10.00
CA SER A 219 -5.85 10.35 10.13
C SER A 219 -6.03 9.50 8.87
N VAL A 220 -5.77 8.19 8.97
CA VAL A 220 -5.93 7.26 7.86
C VAL A 220 -7.35 6.70 7.90
N LEU A 221 -8.20 7.11 6.95
CA LEU A 221 -9.61 6.72 6.89
C LEU A 221 -9.77 5.44 6.08
N ILE A 222 -9.94 4.30 6.75
CA ILE A 222 -10.14 3.00 6.12
C ILE A 222 -11.58 2.89 5.63
N GLY A 223 -11.78 2.83 4.31
CA GLY A 223 -13.09 2.78 3.65
C GLY A 223 -13.93 1.52 3.89
N ASP A 224 -13.76 0.80 5.00
CA ASP A 224 -14.42 -0.46 5.33
C ASP A 224 -15.95 -0.41 5.46
N GLY A 225 -16.51 0.74 5.83
CA GLY A 225 -17.95 0.98 5.81
C GLY A 225 -18.47 1.16 4.39
N ILE A 226 -17.88 2.09 3.64
CA ILE A 226 -18.30 2.48 2.28
C ILE A 226 -18.01 1.39 1.23
N HIS A 227 -16.98 0.56 1.42
CA HIS A 227 -16.54 -0.45 0.45
C HIS A 227 -17.54 -1.60 0.23
N ARG A 228 -18.56 -1.76 1.09
CA ARG A 228 -19.67 -2.68 0.83
C ARG A 228 -20.35 -2.40 -0.51
N LEU A 229 -20.47 -1.12 -0.89
CA LEU A 229 -21.05 -0.69 -2.16
C LEU A 229 -20.19 -1.16 -3.34
N THR A 230 -18.87 -1.05 -3.23
CA THR A 230 -17.92 -1.59 -4.21
C THR A 230 -18.05 -3.10 -4.36
N LEU A 231 -18.16 -3.83 -3.24
CA LEU A 231 -18.33 -5.28 -3.27
C LEU A 231 -19.65 -5.68 -3.93
N GLU A 232 -20.75 -4.95 -3.68
CA GLU A 232 -22.04 -5.16 -4.34
C GLU A 232 -21.97 -4.91 -5.85
N ILE A 233 -21.30 -3.82 -6.28
CA ILE A 233 -21.05 -3.53 -7.70
C ILE A 233 -20.32 -4.71 -8.36
N ASN A 234 -19.31 -5.27 -7.68
CA ASN A 234 -18.53 -6.41 -8.14
C ASN A 234 -19.24 -7.78 -7.92
N GLY A 235 -20.53 -7.78 -7.55
CA GLY A 235 -21.36 -8.99 -7.53
C GLY A 235 -21.38 -9.75 -6.21
N THR A 236 -20.82 -9.21 -5.13
CA THR A 236 -21.02 -9.76 -3.78
C THR A 236 -22.49 -9.56 -3.37
N PRO A 237 -23.21 -10.59 -2.90
CA PRO A 237 -24.58 -10.41 -2.42
C PRO A 237 -24.65 -9.43 -1.25
N VAL A 238 -25.67 -8.58 -1.25
CA VAL A 238 -25.88 -7.47 -0.28
C VAL A 238 -25.69 -7.93 1.17
N GLN A 239 -26.28 -9.07 1.54
CA GLN A 239 -26.21 -9.63 2.90
C GLN A 239 -24.78 -9.98 3.38
N TYR A 240 -23.83 -10.14 2.45
CA TYR A 240 -22.44 -10.46 2.76
C TYR A 240 -21.50 -9.26 2.58
N ALA A 241 -21.90 -8.24 1.82
CA ALA A 241 -21.03 -7.14 1.43
C ALA A 241 -20.49 -6.36 2.63
N ALA A 242 -21.36 -5.98 3.57
CA ALA A 242 -20.97 -5.23 4.77
C ALA A 242 -19.96 -6.01 5.64
N ASN A 243 -20.27 -7.26 6.00
CA ASN A 243 -19.38 -8.09 6.82
C ASN A 243 -18.03 -8.36 6.14
N ARG A 244 -18.03 -8.52 4.82
CA ARG A 244 -16.80 -8.70 4.04
C ARG A 244 -15.96 -7.43 4.02
N ALA A 245 -16.56 -6.27 3.78
CA ALA A 245 -15.86 -4.98 3.81
C ALA A 245 -15.24 -4.69 5.19
N LEU A 246 -15.96 -4.94 6.28
CA LEU A 246 -15.45 -4.83 7.66
C LEU A 246 -14.28 -5.78 7.96
N ARG A 247 -14.31 -6.99 7.39
CA ARG A 247 -13.19 -7.93 7.55
C ARG A 247 -11.95 -7.42 6.83
N MET A 248 -12.12 -6.95 5.59
CA MET A 248 -11.03 -6.36 4.82
C MET A 248 -10.46 -5.11 5.50
N GLY A 249 -11.30 -4.26 6.09
CA GLY A 249 -10.87 -3.12 6.91
C GLY A 249 -9.96 -3.52 8.06
N ARG A 250 -10.39 -4.50 8.86
CA ARG A 250 -9.57 -5.05 9.97
C ARG A 250 -8.26 -5.64 9.48
N GLU A 251 -8.27 -6.37 8.37
CA GLU A 251 -7.04 -6.91 7.78
C GLU A 251 -6.04 -5.81 7.40
N ILE A 252 -6.49 -4.62 6.97
CA ILE A 252 -5.65 -3.43 6.76
C ILE A 252 -5.15 -2.86 8.09
N ILE A 253 -6.06 -2.59 9.03
CA ILE A 253 -5.73 -1.97 10.34
C ILE A 253 -4.67 -2.80 11.07
N ASP A 254 -4.88 -4.11 11.16
CA ASP A 254 -4.00 -5.00 11.91
C ASP A 254 -2.70 -5.28 11.13
N GLY A 255 -2.82 -5.52 9.83
CA GLY A 255 -1.70 -6.00 9.01
C GLY A 255 -0.78 -4.92 8.45
N ASP A 256 -1.27 -3.68 8.25
CA ASP A 256 -0.45 -2.56 7.75
C ASP A 256 0.09 -1.67 8.87
N ALA A 257 -0.21 -1.97 10.13
CA ALA A 257 0.28 -1.21 11.29
C ALA A 257 1.81 -1.02 11.26
N GLY A 258 2.58 -2.04 10.85
CA GLY A 258 4.04 -1.95 10.73
C GLY A 258 4.53 -0.88 9.75
N ILE A 259 3.75 -0.57 8.70
CA ILE A 259 4.09 0.48 7.73
C ILE A 259 4.00 1.87 8.37
N PHE A 260 2.97 2.10 9.18
CA PHE A 260 2.78 3.38 9.89
C PHE A 260 3.68 3.50 11.12
N ASN A 261 3.81 2.42 11.90
CA ASN A 261 4.57 2.39 13.16
C ASN A 261 6.03 2.78 12.98
N ARG A 262 6.60 2.48 11.81
CA ARG A 262 7.94 2.91 11.40
C ARG A 262 8.19 4.41 11.50
N HIS A 263 7.14 5.21 11.35
CA HIS A 263 7.21 6.66 11.29
C HIS A 263 6.68 7.34 12.56
N GLN A 264 6.46 6.59 13.65
CA GLN A 264 5.93 7.13 14.90
C GLN A 264 6.82 8.21 15.53
N GLY A 265 8.12 8.25 15.20
CA GLY A 265 9.03 9.29 15.65
C GLY A 265 8.78 10.65 15.01
N GLU A 266 8.27 10.66 13.76
CA GLU A 266 8.05 11.88 12.98
C GLU A 266 6.58 12.25 12.83
N CYS A 267 5.68 11.25 12.78
CA CYS A 267 4.25 11.44 12.56
C CYS A 267 3.40 10.40 13.29
N GLN A 268 2.38 10.86 14.00
CA GLN A 268 1.38 9.99 14.61
C GLN A 268 0.32 9.61 13.59
N PHE A 269 0.14 8.32 13.33
CA PHE A 269 -0.89 7.81 12.44
C PHE A 269 -2.07 7.27 13.23
N HIS A 270 -3.24 7.87 13.01
CA HIS A 270 -4.52 7.48 13.59
C HIS A 270 -5.32 6.71 12.55
N VAL A 271 -5.32 5.38 12.62
CA VAL A 271 -6.07 4.54 11.66
C VAL A 271 -7.52 4.41 12.12
N ILE A 272 -8.46 4.88 11.30
CA ILE A 272 -9.87 5.05 11.67
C ILE A 272 -10.75 4.24 10.71
N SER A 273 -11.60 3.39 11.27
CA SER A 273 -12.67 2.70 10.52
C SER A 273 -13.77 3.69 10.13
N THR A 274 -14.08 3.77 8.84
CA THR A 274 -15.22 4.56 8.37
C THR A 274 -16.54 3.98 8.86
N ALA A 275 -16.65 2.66 8.99
CA ALA A 275 -17.86 2.03 9.52
C ALA A 275 -18.19 2.48 10.95
N GLU A 276 -17.19 2.76 11.78
CA GLU A 276 -17.42 3.32 13.12
C GLU A 276 -17.93 4.76 13.06
N LEU A 277 -17.38 5.59 12.17
CA LEU A 277 -17.86 6.96 11.95
C LEU A 277 -19.32 6.97 11.45
N GLN A 278 -19.69 6.00 10.62
CA GLN A 278 -21.04 5.85 10.07
C GLN A 278 -22.11 5.54 11.12
N LYS A 279 -21.74 5.14 12.35
CA LYS A 279 -22.70 4.92 13.44
C LYS A 279 -23.12 6.21 14.13
N THR A 280 -22.43 7.31 13.90
CA THR A 280 -22.64 8.57 14.63
C THR A 280 -23.85 9.35 14.10
N GLU A 281 -24.57 10.08 14.97
CA GLU A 281 -25.69 10.94 14.54
C GLU A 281 -25.22 12.03 13.56
N ARG A 282 -24.02 12.57 13.77
CA ARG A 282 -23.43 13.59 12.88
C ARG A 282 -23.22 13.06 11.47
N TYR A 283 -22.74 11.82 11.32
CA TYR A 283 -22.64 11.19 10.01
C TYR A 283 -24.01 11.15 9.31
N HIS A 284 -25.04 10.64 10.00
CA HIS A 284 -26.38 10.52 9.43
C HIS A 284 -26.94 11.87 9.01
N PHE A 285 -26.71 12.92 9.81
CA PHE A 285 -27.09 14.28 9.46
C PHE A 285 -26.45 14.77 8.16
N TYR A 286 -25.12 14.67 8.01
CA TYR A 286 -24.43 15.13 6.80
C TYR A 286 -24.74 14.26 5.59
N HIS A 287 -24.86 12.95 5.77
CA HIS A 287 -25.24 12.05 4.69
C HIS A 287 -26.64 12.38 4.15
N GLN A 288 -27.63 12.57 5.03
CA GLN A 288 -28.99 12.97 4.62
C GLN A 288 -29.02 14.36 3.97
N TRP A 289 -28.18 15.29 4.42
CA TRP A 289 -28.02 16.59 3.75
C TRP A 289 -27.52 16.39 2.33
N LEU A 290 -26.39 15.68 2.15
CA LEU A 290 -25.78 15.46 0.84
C LEU A 290 -26.71 14.69 -0.10
N CYS A 291 -27.47 13.71 0.39
CA CYS A 291 -28.51 13.03 -0.39
C CYS A 291 -29.61 14.00 -0.88
N ARG A 292 -30.14 14.86 0.01
CA ARG A 292 -31.13 15.86 -0.40
C ARG A 292 -30.56 16.83 -1.44
N LEU A 293 -29.33 17.29 -1.25
CA LEU A 293 -28.66 18.15 -2.23
C LEU A 293 -28.48 17.43 -3.57
N PHE A 294 -28.13 16.14 -3.55
CA PHE A 294 -28.02 15.32 -4.75
C PHE A 294 -29.36 15.20 -5.47
N ASP A 295 -30.48 15.09 -4.76
CA ASP A 295 -31.81 14.99 -5.38
C ASP A 295 -32.35 16.34 -5.88
N GLU A 296 -32.06 17.44 -5.18
CA GLU A 296 -32.66 18.76 -5.43
C GLU A 296 -31.79 19.67 -6.34
N ASN A 297 -30.47 19.46 -6.40
CA ASN A 297 -29.56 20.31 -7.16
C ASN A 297 -28.99 19.59 -8.38
N GLU A 298 -29.45 19.98 -9.57
CA GLU A 298 -29.04 19.36 -10.84
C GLU A 298 -27.53 19.42 -11.10
N LYS A 299 -26.87 20.52 -10.72
CA LYS A 299 -25.42 20.68 -10.94
C LYS A 299 -24.62 19.72 -10.06
N PHE A 300 -24.96 19.64 -8.78
CA PHE A 300 -24.32 18.71 -7.85
C PHE A 300 -24.61 17.26 -8.27
N ASN A 301 -25.86 16.95 -8.63
CA ASN A 301 -26.25 15.65 -9.16
C ASN A 301 -25.39 15.23 -10.36
N ALA A 302 -25.27 16.11 -11.36
CA ALA A 302 -24.53 15.86 -12.58
C ALA A 302 -23.04 15.58 -12.29
N SER A 303 -22.43 16.36 -11.39
CA SER A 303 -21.02 16.16 -11.02
C SER A 303 -20.78 14.84 -10.29
N VAL A 304 -21.60 14.52 -9.28
CA VAL A 304 -21.51 13.24 -8.55
C VAL A 304 -21.69 12.07 -9.50
N ARG A 305 -22.67 12.14 -10.42
CA ARG A 305 -22.89 11.10 -11.44
C ARG A 305 -21.73 10.95 -12.40
N LEU A 306 -21.14 12.06 -12.86
CA LEU A 306 -20.01 12.03 -13.78
C LEU A 306 -18.82 11.27 -13.18
N PHE A 307 -18.49 11.55 -11.91
CA PHE A 307 -17.41 10.84 -11.23
C PHE A 307 -17.77 9.36 -10.98
N ALA A 308 -18.99 9.09 -10.51
CA ALA A 308 -19.48 7.73 -10.26
C ALA A 308 -19.48 6.85 -11.53
N GLN A 309 -19.75 7.43 -12.70
CA GLN A 309 -19.70 6.71 -13.98
C GLN A 309 -18.30 6.23 -14.32
N GLY A 310 -17.24 6.95 -13.93
CA GLY A 310 -15.85 6.53 -14.17
C GLY A 310 -15.51 5.19 -13.51
N PHE A 311 -16.04 4.94 -12.32
CA PHE A 311 -15.81 3.69 -11.58
C PHE A 311 -16.55 2.49 -12.19
N VAL A 312 -17.81 2.66 -12.57
CA VAL A 312 -18.59 1.58 -13.22
C VAL A 312 -18.13 1.36 -14.66
N GLY A 313 -17.80 2.44 -15.37
CA GLY A 313 -17.34 2.44 -16.75
C GLY A 313 -18.38 1.83 -17.70
N ASN A 314 -17.90 1.01 -18.63
CA ASN A 314 -18.73 0.28 -19.60
C ASN A 314 -19.17 -1.10 -19.09
N ARG A 315 -18.88 -1.43 -17.82
CA ARG A 315 -19.33 -2.70 -17.23
C ARG A 315 -20.85 -2.73 -17.21
N PHE A 316 -21.43 -3.90 -17.49
CA PHE A 316 -22.87 -4.12 -17.47
C PHE A 316 -23.69 -3.35 -18.53
N GLN A 317 -23.07 -2.77 -19.57
CA GLN A 317 -23.81 -2.10 -20.66
C GLN A 317 -24.91 -2.96 -21.31
N GLN A 318 -24.70 -4.28 -21.34
CA GLN A 318 -25.67 -5.24 -21.88
C GLN A 318 -26.84 -5.53 -20.92
N ASN A 319 -26.81 -5.00 -19.70
CA ASN A 319 -27.87 -5.13 -18.69
C ASN A 319 -28.19 -3.76 -18.08
N PRO A 320 -29.11 -2.98 -18.68
CA PRO A 320 -29.43 -1.61 -18.27
C PRO A 320 -29.85 -1.49 -16.80
N GLU A 321 -30.66 -2.43 -16.29
CA GLU A 321 -31.10 -2.42 -14.89
C GLU A 321 -29.93 -2.57 -13.92
N ARG A 322 -29.01 -3.50 -14.23
CA ARG A 322 -27.79 -3.71 -13.44
C ARG A 322 -26.87 -2.49 -13.52
N LEU A 323 -26.73 -1.90 -14.70
CA LEU A 323 -25.93 -0.69 -14.90
C LEU A 323 -26.44 0.46 -14.04
N ASP A 324 -27.75 0.73 -14.06
CA ASP A 324 -28.36 1.81 -13.28
C ASP A 324 -28.26 1.55 -11.77
N TYR A 325 -28.46 0.31 -11.34
CA TYR A 325 -28.23 -0.08 -9.95
C TYR A 325 -26.78 0.17 -9.52
N CYS A 326 -25.78 -0.29 -10.29
CA CYS A 326 -24.36 -0.08 -9.98
C CYS A 326 -23.98 1.41 -9.99
N ARG A 327 -24.55 2.21 -10.90
CA ARG A 327 -24.36 3.67 -10.93
C ARG A 327 -24.90 4.34 -9.67
N ARG A 328 -26.09 3.93 -9.18
CA ARG A 328 -26.63 4.42 -7.91
C ARG A 328 -25.72 4.07 -6.73
N LEU A 329 -25.26 2.83 -6.63
CA LEU A 329 -24.29 2.42 -5.60
C LEU A 329 -23.01 3.26 -5.65
N SER A 330 -22.49 3.53 -6.85
CA SER A 330 -21.30 4.36 -7.00
C SER A 330 -21.52 5.84 -6.65
N CYS A 331 -22.73 6.39 -6.84
CA CYS A 331 -23.07 7.72 -6.34
C CYS A 331 -23.13 7.73 -4.81
N ASN A 332 -23.79 6.72 -4.22
CA ASN A 332 -23.88 6.58 -2.75
C ASN A 332 -22.50 6.48 -2.12
N TYR A 333 -21.55 5.77 -2.72
CA TYR A 333 -20.18 5.69 -2.23
C TYR A 333 -19.58 7.09 -2.01
N LEU A 334 -19.72 7.98 -3.00
CA LEU A 334 -19.18 9.33 -2.93
C LEU A 334 -19.90 10.18 -1.88
N LEU A 335 -21.24 10.08 -1.80
CA LEU A 335 -22.02 10.81 -0.80
C LEU A 335 -21.65 10.38 0.63
N GLU A 336 -21.42 9.09 0.85
CA GLU A 336 -20.95 8.57 2.15
C GLU A 336 -19.52 9.03 2.47
N GLU A 337 -18.60 8.99 1.49
CA GLU A 337 -17.22 9.46 1.63
C GLU A 337 -17.14 10.96 1.93
N MET A 338 -17.98 11.77 1.27
CA MET A 338 -18.14 13.20 1.56
C MET A 338 -18.64 13.43 2.98
N ALA A 339 -19.69 12.73 3.40
CA ALA A 339 -20.24 12.88 4.75
C ALA A 339 -19.18 12.56 5.82
N ILE A 340 -18.40 11.49 5.63
CA ILE A 340 -17.27 11.15 6.50
C ILE A 340 -16.23 12.27 6.50
N THR A 341 -15.84 12.77 5.33
CA THR A 341 -14.83 13.82 5.20
C THR A 341 -15.22 15.08 5.97
N VAL A 342 -16.51 15.48 5.94
CA VAL A 342 -17.00 16.62 6.72
C VAL A 342 -16.77 16.44 8.22
N LEU A 343 -16.93 15.23 8.77
CA LEU A 343 -16.71 14.97 10.19
C LEU A 343 -15.26 15.28 10.61
N LEU A 344 -14.29 14.94 9.77
CA LEU A 344 -12.88 15.20 10.04
C LEU A 344 -12.55 16.69 9.89
N ILE A 345 -13.16 17.37 8.92
CA ILE A 345 -13.04 18.83 8.79
C ILE A 345 -13.55 19.54 10.05
N GLN A 346 -14.66 19.07 10.63
CA GLN A 346 -15.18 19.62 11.89
C GLN A 346 -14.23 19.42 13.08
N GLN A 347 -13.40 18.37 13.04
CA GLN A 347 -12.37 18.12 14.04
C GLN A 347 -11.08 18.92 13.78
N GLY A 348 -11.04 19.73 12.72
CA GLY A 348 -9.87 20.55 12.38
C GLY A 348 -8.86 19.86 11.47
N VAL A 349 -9.16 18.67 10.95
CA VAL A 349 -8.32 18.00 9.95
C VAL A 349 -8.71 18.55 8.58
N LEU A 350 -7.90 19.45 8.03
CA LEU A 350 -8.28 20.25 6.86
C LEU A 350 -7.58 19.83 5.55
N VAL A 351 -6.54 19.00 5.63
CA VAL A 351 -5.77 18.58 4.45
C VAL A 351 -6.15 17.15 4.09
N PHE A 352 -6.82 16.96 2.95
CA PHE A 352 -7.17 15.65 2.41
C PHE A 352 -6.14 15.24 1.37
N VAL A 353 -5.38 14.18 1.63
CA VAL A 353 -4.38 13.66 0.69
C VAL A 353 -4.89 12.37 0.04
N TYR A 354 -4.74 12.26 -1.28
CA TYR A 354 -5.21 11.08 -2.01
C TYR A 354 -4.37 10.78 -3.25
N PRO A 355 -4.07 9.50 -3.56
CA PRO A 355 -3.37 9.12 -4.78
C PRO A 355 -4.29 9.21 -6.01
N GLY A 356 -4.03 10.19 -6.87
CA GLY A 356 -4.84 10.49 -8.05
C GLY A 356 -5.72 11.72 -7.88
N ALA A 357 -6.70 11.89 -8.77
CA ALA A 357 -7.66 12.99 -8.74
C ALA A 357 -9.01 12.50 -8.20
N LEU A 358 -9.60 13.31 -7.32
CA LEU A 358 -10.94 13.09 -6.77
C LEU A 358 -11.76 14.36 -7.04
N THR A 359 -12.15 14.54 -8.30
CA THR A 359 -12.69 15.79 -8.84
C THR A 359 -13.85 16.35 -8.01
N ILE A 360 -14.71 15.51 -7.45
CA ILE A 360 -15.80 16.00 -6.61
C ILE A 360 -15.32 16.70 -5.33
N MET A 361 -14.24 16.22 -4.69
CA MET A 361 -13.64 16.92 -3.54
C MET A 361 -12.96 18.23 -3.97
N GLU A 362 -12.37 18.24 -5.17
CA GLU A 362 -11.78 19.44 -5.77
C GLU A 362 -12.84 20.51 -5.99
N GLU A 363 -14.00 20.15 -6.54
CA GLU A 363 -15.12 21.06 -6.75
C GLU A 363 -15.74 21.57 -5.44
N LEU A 364 -15.88 20.69 -4.44
CA LEU A 364 -16.42 21.02 -3.12
C LEU A 364 -15.54 22.03 -2.38
N CYS A 365 -14.22 21.81 -2.33
CA CYS A 365 -13.30 22.73 -1.64
C CYS A 365 -13.16 24.10 -2.32
N GLN A 366 -13.55 24.19 -3.59
CA GLN A 366 -13.61 25.43 -4.37
C GLN A 366 -14.99 26.10 -4.32
N GLY A 367 -15.94 25.57 -3.53
CA GLY A 367 -17.27 26.15 -3.37
C GLY A 367 -18.14 26.09 -4.63
N GLN A 368 -17.88 25.15 -5.55
CA GLN A 368 -18.59 25.09 -6.83
C GLN A 368 -20.03 24.56 -6.73
N HIS A 369 -20.41 24.02 -5.56
CA HIS A 369 -21.72 23.44 -5.28
C HIS A 369 -22.41 24.19 -4.13
N PRO A 370 -23.11 25.31 -4.42
CA PRO A 370 -23.91 26.01 -3.43
C PRO A 370 -24.92 25.06 -2.78
N GLY A 371 -25.00 25.09 -1.44
CA GLY A 371 -25.86 24.18 -0.66
C GLY A 371 -25.13 22.94 -0.12
N ALA A 372 -23.90 22.67 -0.56
CA ALA A 372 -23.03 21.71 0.11
C ALA A 372 -22.62 22.21 1.52
N PRO A 373 -22.27 21.31 2.46
CA PRO A 373 -21.76 21.68 3.77
C PRO A 373 -20.62 22.70 3.68
N GLN A 374 -20.73 23.82 4.39
CA GLN A 374 -19.78 24.93 4.29
C GLN A 374 -18.39 24.56 4.82
N GLU A 375 -18.29 23.48 5.60
CA GLU A 375 -17.06 22.88 6.07
C GLU A 375 -16.08 22.63 4.90
N PHE A 376 -16.58 22.20 3.74
CA PHE A 376 -15.73 21.96 2.56
C PHE A 376 -14.95 23.20 2.12
N ASN A 377 -15.45 24.42 2.36
CA ASN A 377 -14.72 25.65 2.03
C ASN A 377 -13.39 25.78 2.79
N ARG A 378 -13.21 25.04 3.89
CA ARG A 378 -11.96 25.00 4.67
C ARG A 378 -11.01 23.91 4.18
N LEU A 379 -11.51 22.90 3.46
CA LEU A 379 -10.72 21.77 2.97
C LEU A 379 -9.62 22.24 2.01
N VAL A 380 -8.51 21.51 2.05
CA VAL A 380 -7.43 21.54 1.06
C VAL A 380 -7.28 20.11 0.53
N SER A 381 -7.65 19.88 -0.72
CA SER A 381 -7.47 18.59 -1.39
C SER A 381 -6.10 18.54 -2.08
N VAL A 382 -5.34 17.48 -1.84
CA VAL A 382 -3.97 17.29 -2.31
C VAL A 382 -3.89 16.00 -3.12
N ASN A 383 -3.64 16.15 -4.41
CA ASN A 383 -3.51 15.02 -5.32
C ASN A 383 -2.06 14.53 -5.34
N LEU A 384 -1.88 13.24 -5.09
CA LEU A 384 -0.58 12.59 -5.03
C LEU A 384 -0.34 11.75 -6.28
N ARG A 385 0.89 11.78 -6.79
CA ARG A 385 1.39 10.85 -7.81
C ARG A 385 2.50 9.98 -7.23
N LEU A 386 2.39 8.69 -7.49
CA LEU A 386 3.34 7.67 -7.07
C LEU A 386 4.30 7.38 -8.22
N LYS A 387 5.61 7.50 -7.97
CA LYS A 387 6.66 7.20 -8.94
C LYS A 387 7.63 6.19 -8.34
N ARG A 388 7.84 5.05 -9.01
CA ARG A 388 8.86 4.06 -8.62
C ARG A 388 10.25 4.71 -8.74
N ARG A 389 11.09 4.50 -7.72
CA ARG A 389 12.46 5.01 -7.65
C ARG A 389 13.44 4.20 -8.48
#